data_AF-A0A942ZZ00-F1
#
_entry.id   AF-A0A942ZZ00-F1
#
_cell.length_a   1.000
_cell.length_b   1.000
_cell.length_c   1.000
_cell.angle_alpha   90.00
_cell.angle_beta   90.00
_cell.angle_gamma   90.00
#
_symmetry.space_group_name_H-M   'P 1'
#
loop_
_entity.id
_entity.type
_entity.pdbx_description
1 polymer ?
#
loop_
_entity_poly.entity_id
_entity_poly.type
_entity_poly.pdbx_seq_one_letter_code
_entity_poly.pdbx_strand_id
1 'polypeptide(L)'
;MKALRKPLSLFMAMLMCLGIFAGTGTTAFAAGETMTTYMVEFPRASDPNKAGWGHSAMNFLGGWSTGENNGFTIHTQDSFNGKVIYCIEPGVSVHSGDQFTGRGEDFWDDYPSDL
;
A
#
# COMPACT_ATOMS: atom_id res chain seq x y z
N MET A 1 55.57 16.83 7.47
CA MET A 1 54.28 16.13 7.75
C MET A 1 53.30 16.87 8.68
N LYS A 2 53.73 17.74 9.62
CA LYS A 2 52.79 18.45 10.53
C LYS A 2 51.91 19.52 9.85
N ALA A 3 52.41 20.19 8.81
CA ALA A 3 51.69 21.27 8.11
C ALA A 3 50.50 20.78 7.24
N LEU A 4 50.50 19.50 6.82
CA LEU A 4 49.46 18.93 5.95
C LEU A 4 48.25 18.38 6.74
N ARG A 5 48.38 18.20 8.06
CA ARG A 5 47.32 17.61 8.90
C ARG A 5 46.10 18.51 9.02
N LYS A 6 46.30 19.82 9.11
CA LYS A 6 45.24 20.82 9.23
C LYS A 6 44.38 20.95 7.96
N PRO A 7 44.96 21.13 6.75
CA PRO A 7 44.16 21.19 5.52
C PRO A 7 43.50 19.85 5.19
N LEU A 8 44.15 18.71 5.48
CA LEU A 8 43.56 17.38 5.28
C LEU A 8 42.37 17.13 6.21
N SER A 9 42.46 17.56 7.47
CA SER A 9 41.35 17.49 8.42
C SER A 9 40.16 18.35 7.99
N LEU A 10 40.41 19.55 7.45
CA LEU A 10 39.37 20.43 6.96
C LEU A 10 38.68 19.83 5.72
N PHE A 11 39.45 19.24 4.81
CA PHE A 11 38.93 18.57 3.63
C PHE A 11 38.05 17.36 4.00
N MET A 12 38.48 16.54 4.95
CA MET A 12 37.68 15.41 5.44
C MET A 12 36.38 15.86 6.13
N ALA A 13 36.42 16.94 6.92
CA ALA A 13 35.22 17.53 7.51
C ALA A 13 34.23 18.03 6.46
N MET A 14 34.74 18.69 5.40
CA MET A 14 33.91 19.17 4.29
C MET A 14 33.26 18.01 3.52
N LEU A 15 33.99 16.92 3.26
CA LEU A 15 33.44 15.72 2.62
C LEU A 15 32.34 15.05 3.46
N MET A 16 32.51 15.00 4.78
CA MET A 16 31.49 14.47 5.69
C MET A 16 30.24 15.36 5.67
N CYS A 17 30.40 16.69 5.68
CA CYS A 17 29.27 17.63 5.58
C CYS A 17 28.57 17.56 4.22
N LEU A 18 29.32 17.45 3.11
CA LEU A 18 28.76 17.29 1.77
C LEU A 18 28.05 15.94 1.58
N GLY A 19 28.53 14.87 2.23
CA GLY A 19 27.88 13.56 2.23
C GLY A 19 26.50 13.58 2.87
N ILE A 20 26.30 14.41 3.91
CA ILE A 20 24.99 14.64 4.51
C ILE A 20 24.05 15.32 3.50
N PHE A 21 24.53 16.33 2.77
CA PHE A 21 23.71 17.00 1.74
C PHE A 21 23.43 16.14 0.50
N ALA A 22 24.38 15.28 0.09
CA ALA A 22 24.18 14.32 -0.99
C ALA A 22 23.11 13.26 -0.64
N GLY A 23 22.93 12.94 0.64
CA GLY A 23 21.86 12.07 1.13
C GLY A 23 20.50 12.76 1.28
N THR A 24 20.46 14.09 1.45
CA THR A 24 19.19 14.85 1.53
C THR A 24 18.57 15.19 0.17
N GLY A 25 19.30 15.01 -0.93
CA GLY A 25 18.84 15.32 -2.30
C GLY A 25 18.21 14.14 -3.04
N THR A 26 18.36 12.90 -2.54
CA THR A 26 17.58 11.77 -3.04
C THR A 26 16.21 11.83 -2.37
N THR A 27 15.35 12.72 -2.83
CA THR A 27 13.92 12.41 -2.80
C THR A 27 13.81 11.07 -3.48
N ALA A 28 13.43 10.01 -2.76
CA ALA A 28 13.09 8.75 -3.39
C ALA A 28 11.99 9.12 -4.39
N PHE A 29 12.37 9.25 -5.67
CA PHE A 29 11.42 9.29 -6.75
C PHE A 29 10.91 7.87 -6.80
N ALA A 30 9.96 7.56 -5.91
CA ALA A 30 8.99 6.54 -6.18
C ALA A 30 8.32 7.04 -7.45
N ALA A 31 8.83 6.62 -8.61
CA ALA A 31 8.04 6.62 -9.82
C ALA A 31 6.73 5.99 -9.39
N GLY A 32 5.66 6.79 -9.35
CA GLY A 32 4.39 6.36 -8.81
C GLY A 32 3.90 5.24 -9.70
N GLU A 33 4.24 4.00 -9.35
CA GLU A 33 3.70 2.83 -10.03
C GLU A 33 2.22 2.83 -9.68
N THR A 34 1.44 3.34 -10.62
CA THR A 34 0.00 3.27 -10.60
C THR A 34 -0.38 1.84 -10.93
N MET A 35 -1.22 1.25 -10.10
CA MET A 35 -1.81 -0.06 -10.33
C MET A 35 -3.31 0.06 -10.51
N THR A 36 -3.88 -0.78 -11.37
CA THR A 36 -5.33 -0.92 -11.50
C THR A 36 -5.80 -2.09 -10.65
N THR A 37 -6.81 -1.90 -9.82
CA THR A 37 -7.39 -2.99 -9.02
C THR A 37 -8.46 -3.74 -9.81
N TYR A 38 -8.55 -5.05 -9.61
CA TYR A 38 -9.63 -5.89 -10.12
C TYR A 38 -10.17 -6.76 -9.00
N MET A 39 -11.50 -6.85 -8.90
CA MET A 39 -12.17 -7.63 -7.86
C MET A 39 -12.65 -8.96 -8.42
N VAL A 40 -12.36 -10.03 -7.68
CA VAL A 40 -12.78 -11.38 -8.00
C VAL A 40 -13.55 -11.93 -6.81
N GLU A 41 -14.85 -12.16 -7.01
CA GLU A 41 -15.71 -12.80 -6.01
C GLU A 41 -15.63 -14.32 -6.11
N PHE A 42 -15.53 -15.00 -4.96
CA PHE A 42 -15.54 -16.44 -4.83
C PHE A 42 -16.63 -16.90 -3.85
N PRO A 43 -17.36 -17.99 -4.16
CA PRO A 43 -17.31 -18.75 -5.40
C PRO A 43 -17.90 -17.96 -6.57
N ARG A 44 -17.41 -18.18 -7.80
CA ARG A 44 -17.88 -17.46 -8.99
C ARG A 44 -19.35 -17.79 -9.25
N ALA A 45 -20.07 -16.90 -9.95
CA ALA A 45 -21.48 -17.13 -10.27
C ALA A 45 -21.73 -18.49 -10.95
N SER A 46 -20.82 -18.93 -11.82
CA SER A 46 -20.86 -20.22 -12.51
C SER A 46 -20.09 -21.35 -11.81
N ASP A 47 -19.57 -21.16 -10.59
CA ASP A 47 -18.83 -22.21 -9.90
C ASP A 47 -19.76 -23.39 -9.55
N PRO A 48 -19.40 -24.62 -9.94
CA PRO A 48 -20.22 -25.80 -9.66
C PRO A 48 -20.16 -26.21 -8.18
N ASN A 49 -19.10 -25.82 -7.45
CA ASN A 49 -18.96 -26.14 -6.04
C ASN A 49 -19.01 -24.88 -5.16
N LYS A 50 -20.22 -24.53 -4.74
CA LYS A 50 -20.47 -23.42 -3.81
C LYS A 50 -20.63 -23.87 -2.36
N ALA A 51 -20.62 -25.18 -2.11
CA ALA A 51 -20.86 -25.72 -0.78
C ALA A 51 -19.65 -25.45 0.14
N GLY A 52 -19.92 -24.90 1.34
CA GLY A 52 -18.90 -24.64 2.36
C GLY A 52 -18.16 -23.32 2.23
N TRP A 53 -18.49 -22.48 1.24
CA TRP A 53 -18.00 -21.10 1.19
C TRP A 53 -18.80 -20.18 2.12
N GLY A 54 -18.15 -19.10 2.56
CA GLY A 54 -18.77 -18.07 3.40
C GLY A 54 -18.68 -18.33 4.90
N HIS A 55 -19.44 -17.55 5.67
CA HIS A 55 -19.54 -17.61 7.13
C HIS A 55 -20.87 -17.01 7.62
N SER A 56 -21.36 -17.46 8.78
CA SER A 56 -22.45 -16.77 9.49
C SER A 56 -22.01 -15.37 9.95
N ALA A 57 -22.94 -14.52 10.39
CA ALA A 57 -22.57 -13.26 11.02
C ALA A 57 -21.61 -13.49 12.21
N MET A 58 -20.57 -12.66 12.33
CA MET A 58 -19.54 -12.76 13.37
C MET A 58 -19.37 -11.44 14.10
N ASN A 59 -19.12 -11.52 15.40
CA ASN A 59 -18.75 -10.39 16.24
C ASN A 59 -17.29 -10.57 16.69
N PHE A 60 -16.48 -9.55 16.50
CA PHE A 60 -15.06 -9.55 16.84
C PHE A 60 -14.80 -8.70 18.09
N LEU A 61 -13.61 -8.83 18.65
CA LEU A 61 -13.17 -7.99 19.76
C LEU A 61 -13.11 -6.52 19.32
N GLY A 62 -13.38 -5.60 20.26
CA GLY A 62 -13.35 -4.17 19.97
C GLY A 62 -14.62 -3.62 19.31
N GLY A 63 -15.72 -4.36 19.33
CA GLY A 63 -17.03 -3.90 18.81
C GLY A 63 -17.21 -4.02 17.30
N TRP A 64 -16.24 -4.62 16.60
CA TRP A 64 -16.33 -4.88 15.18
C TRP A 64 -17.24 -6.08 14.89
N SER A 65 -17.93 -6.05 13.75
CA SER A 65 -18.79 -7.15 13.30
C SER A 65 -18.78 -7.27 11.79
N THR A 66 -19.03 -8.47 11.28
CA THR A 66 -19.32 -8.72 9.87
C THR A 66 -20.66 -9.46 9.73
N GLY A 67 -21.40 -9.15 8.67
CA GLY A 67 -22.66 -9.82 8.35
C GLY A 67 -22.45 -11.27 7.89
N GLU A 68 -23.53 -12.01 7.71
CA GLU A 68 -23.47 -13.30 7.02
C GLU A 68 -23.12 -13.10 5.55
N ASN A 69 -22.23 -13.95 5.02
CA ASN A 69 -21.85 -13.95 3.61
C ASN A 69 -21.63 -15.38 3.12
N ASN A 70 -21.95 -15.68 1.86
CA ASN A 70 -21.75 -16.99 1.22
C ASN A 70 -20.46 -17.04 0.35
N GLY A 71 -19.62 -16.03 0.46
CA GLY A 71 -18.41 -15.87 -0.32
C GLY A 71 -17.48 -14.78 0.23
N PHE A 72 -16.47 -14.45 -0.54
CA PHE A 72 -15.52 -13.39 -0.24
C PHE A 72 -14.96 -12.79 -1.54
N THR A 73 -14.47 -11.56 -1.47
CA THR A 73 -13.89 -10.85 -2.61
C THR A 73 -12.39 -10.72 -2.43
N ILE A 74 -11.64 -11.05 -3.48
CA ILE A 74 -10.20 -10.86 -3.58
C ILE A 74 -9.93 -9.68 -4.51
N HIS A 75 -8.99 -8.82 -4.14
CA HIS A 75 -8.48 -7.76 -5.00
C HIS A 75 -7.19 -8.21 -5.67
N THR A 76 -7.02 -7.85 -6.94
CA THR A 76 -5.88 -8.24 -7.77
C THR A 76 -5.29 -7.04 -8.51
N GLN A 77 -3.98 -7.04 -8.70
CA GLN A 77 -3.23 -5.98 -9.38
C GLN A 77 -3.20 -6.19 -10.90
N ASP A 78 -3.61 -5.17 -11.65
CA ASP A 78 -3.56 -4.97 -13.11
C ASP A 78 -4.31 -6.01 -13.97
N SER A 79 -4.77 -7.10 -13.38
CA SER A 79 -5.48 -8.18 -14.07
C SER A 79 -6.26 -9.03 -13.07
N PHE A 80 -7.37 -9.66 -13.51
CA PHE A 80 -8.11 -10.64 -12.71
C PHE A 80 -7.29 -11.86 -12.27
N ASN A 81 -6.16 -12.15 -12.95
CA ASN A 81 -5.20 -13.20 -12.59
C ASN A 81 -3.87 -12.64 -12.05
N GLY A 82 -3.87 -11.36 -11.67
CA GLY A 82 -2.70 -10.65 -11.18
C GLY A 82 -2.33 -11.02 -9.74
N LYS A 83 -1.38 -10.25 -9.17
CA LYS A 83 -1.00 -10.43 -7.77
C LYS A 83 -2.16 -10.07 -6.85
N VAL A 84 -2.39 -10.86 -5.81
CA VAL A 84 -3.39 -10.55 -4.78
C VAL A 84 -2.92 -9.35 -3.96
N ILE A 85 -3.82 -8.40 -3.73
CA ILE A 85 -3.60 -7.24 -2.86
C ILE A 85 -4.55 -7.28 -1.66
N TYR A 86 -4.11 -6.73 -0.54
CA TYR A 86 -4.89 -6.62 0.68
C TYR A 86 -4.77 -5.20 1.23
N CYS A 87 -5.86 -4.70 1.81
CA CYS A 87 -5.86 -3.42 2.52
C CYS A 87 -5.58 -3.68 4.01
N ILE A 88 -4.79 -2.81 4.62
CA ILE A 88 -4.51 -2.84 6.07
C ILE A 88 -5.59 -2.05 6.83
N GLU A 89 -6.23 -1.08 6.17
CA GLU A 89 -7.22 -0.18 6.77
C GLU A 89 -8.56 -0.25 6.01
N PRO A 90 -9.69 -0.50 6.71
CA PRO A 90 -11.02 -0.44 6.12
C PRO A 90 -11.53 1.00 6.11
N GLY A 91 -11.85 1.55 4.93
CA GLY A 91 -12.35 2.93 4.87
C GLY A 91 -13.03 3.36 3.57
N VAL A 92 -12.71 2.73 2.44
CA VAL A 92 -13.24 3.15 1.13
C VAL A 92 -13.71 1.95 0.34
N SER A 93 -14.88 2.09 -0.28
CA SER A 93 -15.36 1.10 -1.24
C SER A 93 -14.48 1.12 -2.48
N VAL A 94 -13.98 -0.03 -2.86
CA VAL A 94 -13.11 -0.21 -4.04
C VAL A 94 -13.93 -0.85 -5.16
N HIS A 95 -13.71 -0.39 -6.39
CA HIS A 95 -14.32 -0.92 -7.60
C HIS A 95 -13.25 -1.46 -8.56
N SER A 96 -13.63 -2.43 -9.40
CA SER A 96 -12.72 -2.93 -10.43
C SER A 96 -12.46 -1.82 -11.45
N GLY A 97 -11.20 -1.57 -11.77
CA GLY A 97 -10.76 -0.47 -12.61
C GLY A 97 -10.26 0.75 -11.83
N ASP A 98 -10.44 0.81 -10.51
CA ASP A 98 -9.86 1.88 -9.70
C ASP A 98 -8.34 1.84 -9.77
N GLN A 99 -7.72 3.02 -9.80
CA GLN A 99 -6.26 3.15 -9.87
C GLN A 99 -5.71 3.64 -8.54
N PHE A 100 -4.70 2.93 -8.04
CA PHE A 100 -3.99 3.27 -6.81
C PHE A 100 -2.53 3.51 -7.11
N THR A 101 -1.91 4.47 -6.42
CA THR A 101 -0.45 4.59 -6.44
C THR A 101 0.13 3.60 -5.43
N GLY A 102 1.41 3.20 -5.59
CA GLY A 102 2.08 2.30 -4.66
C GLY A 102 2.17 2.78 -3.19
N ARG A 103 1.70 4.00 -2.88
CA ARG A 103 1.49 4.55 -1.54
C ARG A 103 0.19 5.36 -1.51
N GLY A 104 -0.95 4.71 -1.33
CA GLY A 104 -2.25 5.36 -1.07
C GLY A 104 -2.42 5.74 0.40
N GLU A 105 -1.40 6.35 1.00
CA GLU A 105 -1.42 6.84 2.39
C GLU A 105 -2.11 8.22 2.49
N ASP A 106 -2.47 8.81 1.35
CA ASP A 106 -3.11 10.12 1.21
C ASP A 106 -4.62 10.10 1.48
N PHE A 107 -5.24 8.93 1.70
CA PHE A 107 -6.66 8.86 2.06
C PHE A 107 -7.01 9.74 3.27
N TRP A 108 -6.13 9.80 4.27
CA TRP A 108 -6.33 10.66 5.44
C TRP A 108 -6.03 12.13 5.16
N ASP A 109 -5.17 12.41 4.19
CA ASP A 109 -4.83 13.77 3.76
C ASP A 109 -5.97 14.39 2.92
N ASP A 110 -6.69 13.56 2.15
CA ASP A 110 -7.81 13.94 1.29
C ASP A 110 -9.15 13.30 1.75
N TYR A 111 -9.31 13.10 3.06
CA TYR A 111 -10.50 12.44 3.62
C TYR A 111 -11.79 13.15 3.14
N PRO A 112 -12.69 12.45 2.42
CA PRO A 112 -13.89 13.08 1.89
C PRO A 112 -14.75 13.59 3.05
N SER A 113 -15.01 14.90 3.08
CA SER A 113 -15.77 15.53 4.17
C SER A 113 -17.26 15.11 4.23
N ASP A 114 -17.70 14.34 3.23
CA ASP A 114 -19.08 13.93 3.00
C ASP A 114 -19.34 12.43 3.27
N LEU A 115 -18.34 11.68 3.78
CA LEU A 115 -18.51 10.30 4.23
C LEU A 115 -19.11 10.17 5.64
#